data_AF-A0A060WD04-F1
#
_entry.id   AF-A0A060WD04-F1
#
_cell.length_a   1.000
_cell.length_b   1.000
_cell.length_c   1.000
_cell.angle_alpha   90.00
_cell.angle_beta   90.00
_cell.angle_gamma   90.00
#
_symmetry.space_group_name_H-M   'P 1'
#
loop_
_entity.id
_entity.type
_entity.pdbx_description
1 polymer ?
#
loop_
_entity_poly.entity_id
_entity_poly.type
_entity_poly.pdbx_seq_one_letter_code
_entity_poly.pdbx_strand_id
1 'polypeptide(L)'
;MCFIFSLTYPLLNRHGFLIDLRKVLEHLMEDHYNWPSVNLILAANMFAIAALLLERCLDKGTLSPSAGHCLHLGNLGLLTLFPAVIILYDTSISTGGAYFSLWTYTVLGLKLYSYQETNSWYRQGSVPSPGTDKCVLHETKKHIEHLPIKDLYYFLLAPTLCYQRNFPFTPRVRINVLCKTLIEMVVLTQIIVGVVQQVICFNFWVWYSIILLFASLSFYLELILK
;
A
#
# COMPACT_ATOMS: atom_id res chain seq x y z
N MET A 1 -2.11 -20.78 -22.85
CA MET A 1 -2.47 -21.58 -21.64
C MET A 1 -1.44 -22.65 -21.27
N CYS A 2 -0.80 -23.36 -22.22
CA CYS A 2 0.17 -24.43 -21.90
C CYS A 2 1.48 -23.98 -21.24
N PHE A 3 1.93 -22.73 -21.46
CA PHE A 3 3.16 -22.21 -20.84
C PHE A 3 3.00 -21.85 -19.36
N ILE A 4 1.82 -21.36 -18.96
CA ILE A 4 1.53 -21.05 -17.54
C ILE A 4 1.48 -22.34 -16.73
N PHE A 5 0.81 -23.38 -17.23
CA PHE A 5 0.78 -24.68 -16.56
C PHE A 5 2.17 -25.35 -16.51
N SER A 6 2.98 -25.28 -17.57
CA SER A 6 4.31 -25.91 -17.59
C SER A 6 5.35 -25.25 -16.68
N LEU A 7 5.21 -23.95 -16.35
CA LEU A 7 6.08 -23.28 -15.36
C LEU A 7 5.55 -23.45 -13.92
N THR A 8 4.22 -23.45 -13.74
CA THR A 8 3.61 -23.56 -12.41
C THR A 8 3.72 -24.99 -11.85
N TYR A 9 3.58 -26.03 -12.67
CA TYR A 9 3.64 -27.43 -12.21
C TYR A 9 4.99 -27.84 -11.60
N PRO A 10 6.16 -27.56 -12.21
CA PRO A 10 7.45 -27.93 -11.60
C PRO A 10 7.80 -27.05 -10.38
N LEU A 11 7.33 -25.80 -10.33
CA LEU A 11 7.45 -24.95 -9.14
C LEU A 11 6.55 -25.44 -7.99
N LEU A 12 5.31 -25.86 -8.29
CA LEU A 12 4.34 -26.38 -7.34
C LEU A 12 4.72 -27.79 -6.81
N ASN A 13 5.42 -28.59 -7.62
CA ASN A 13 5.84 -29.95 -7.24
C ASN A 13 7.22 -29.98 -6.55
N ARG A 14 8.11 -29.01 -6.82
CA ARG A 14 9.40 -28.85 -6.08
C ARG A 14 9.28 -28.00 -4.82
N HIS A 15 8.47 -26.94 -4.86
CA HIS A 15 8.15 -26.08 -3.72
C HIS A 15 6.70 -26.31 -3.36
N GLY A 16 6.40 -27.55 -2.95
CA GLY A 16 5.09 -27.92 -2.42
C GLY A 16 4.58 -26.81 -1.51
N PHE A 17 3.33 -26.40 -1.75
CA PHE A 17 2.56 -25.46 -0.96
C PHE A 17 2.35 -26.00 0.46
N LEU A 18 3.45 -26.13 1.19
CA LEU A 18 3.60 -26.32 2.62
C LEU A 18 4.36 -25.10 3.13
N ILE A 19 3.95 -23.91 2.68
CA ILE A 19 4.00 -22.77 3.59
C ILE A 19 2.94 -23.12 4.63
N ASP A 20 3.33 -23.89 5.65
CA ASP A 20 2.52 -24.14 6.82
C ASP A 20 2.16 -22.76 7.36
N LEU A 21 1.00 -22.21 7.00
CA LEU A 21 0.55 -20.89 7.48
C LEU A 21 0.61 -20.84 9.01
N ARG A 22 0.41 -22.00 9.65
CA ARG A 22 0.57 -22.18 11.09
C ARG A 22 2.01 -22.02 11.56
N LYS A 23 3.01 -22.62 10.89
CA LYS A 23 4.43 -22.43 11.22
C LYS A 23 4.94 -21.04 10.88
N VAL A 24 4.46 -20.44 9.78
CA VAL A 24 4.76 -19.04 9.46
C VAL A 24 4.13 -18.11 10.48
N LEU A 25 2.92 -18.40 10.96
CA LEU A 25 2.25 -17.63 12.02
C LEU A 25 2.91 -17.82 13.40
N GLU A 26 3.36 -19.03 13.72
CA GLU A 26 4.13 -19.34 14.93
C GLU A 26 5.49 -18.64 14.90
N HIS A 27 6.21 -18.70 13.77
CA HIS A 27 7.47 -17.98 13.57
C HIS A 27 7.27 -16.45 13.54
N LEU A 28 6.10 -15.97 13.09
CA LEU A 28 5.70 -14.56 13.18
C LEU A 28 5.45 -14.09 14.63
N MET A 29 4.99 -14.98 15.52
CA MET A 29 4.71 -14.64 16.92
C MET A 29 5.93 -14.83 17.83
N GLU A 30 6.88 -15.70 17.49
CA GLU A 30 8.04 -16.00 18.33
C GLU A 30 9.19 -14.98 18.14
N ASP A 31 9.30 -14.38 16.96
CA ASP A 31 10.34 -13.40 16.61
C ASP A 31 9.75 -12.03 16.23
N HIS A 32 9.16 -11.31 17.20
CA HIS A 32 8.57 -9.97 17.02
C HIS A 32 9.53 -8.90 16.42
N TYR A 33 10.82 -9.19 16.24
CA TYR A 33 11.83 -8.28 15.72
C TYR A 33 12.40 -8.63 14.33
N ASN A 34 12.08 -9.78 13.74
CA ASN A 34 12.78 -10.25 12.53
C ASN A 34 12.14 -9.83 11.20
N TRP A 35 10.95 -9.19 11.22
CA TRP A 35 10.20 -8.84 10.00
C TRP A 35 9.96 -7.32 9.90
N PRO A 36 10.96 -6.55 9.45
CA PRO A 36 10.91 -5.08 9.43
C PRO A 36 9.73 -4.51 8.61
N SER A 37 9.31 -5.19 7.53
CA SER A 37 8.15 -4.76 6.72
C SER A 37 6.81 -4.88 7.46
N VAL A 38 6.62 -5.91 8.28
CA VAL A 38 5.39 -6.08 9.06
C VAL A 38 5.32 -5.04 10.17
N ASN A 39 6.46 -4.80 10.84
CA ASN A 39 6.60 -3.76 11.86
C ASN A 39 6.32 -2.37 11.28
N LEU A 40 6.79 -2.08 10.07
CA LEU A 40 6.45 -0.87 9.33
C LEU A 40 4.94 -0.75 9.11
N ILE A 41 4.26 -1.80 8.63
CA ILE A 41 2.81 -1.77 8.40
C ILE A 41 2.03 -1.55 9.70
N LEU A 42 2.45 -2.18 10.80
CA LEU A 42 1.83 -1.96 12.11
C LEU A 42 2.01 -0.51 12.57
N ALA A 43 3.22 0.04 12.43
CA ALA A 43 3.52 1.43 12.76
C ALA A 43 2.69 2.43 11.93
N ALA A 44 2.32 2.09 10.70
CA ALA A 44 1.47 2.91 9.84
C ALA A 44 0.12 3.26 10.50
N ASN A 45 -0.42 2.36 11.33
CA ASN A 45 -1.67 2.61 12.07
C ASN A 45 -1.57 3.78 13.05
N MET A 46 -0.37 4.05 13.60
CA MET A 46 -0.18 5.17 14.52
C MET A 46 -0.42 6.51 13.83
N PHE A 47 0.00 6.65 12.57
CA PHE A 47 -0.25 7.85 11.77
C PHE A 47 -1.73 8.04 11.43
N ALA A 48 -2.46 6.94 11.21
CA ALA A 48 -3.90 6.96 11.00
C ALA A 48 -4.65 7.40 12.26
N ILE A 49 -4.26 6.89 13.43
CA ILE A 49 -4.83 7.32 14.71
C ILE A 49 -4.48 8.78 15.00
N ALA A 50 -3.23 9.21 14.75
CA ALA A 50 -2.81 10.59 14.91
C ALA A 50 -3.64 11.55 14.05
N ALA A 51 -3.90 11.19 12.79
CA ALA A 51 -4.78 11.97 11.91
C ALA A 51 -6.20 12.09 12.47
N LEU A 52 -6.75 11.02 13.04
CA LEU A 52 -8.07 11.06 13.67
C LEU A 52 -8.09 11.93 14.95
N LEU A 53 -7.04 11.88 15.75
CA LEU A 53 -6.93 12.70 16.95
C LEU A 53 -6.85 14.20 16.60
N LEU A 54 -6.05 14.55 15.59
CA LEU A 54 -5.98 15.92 15.05
C LEU A 54 -7.35 16.40 14.59
N GLU A 55 -8.08 15.54 13.86
CA GLU A 55 -9.42 15.85 13.38
C GLU A 55 -10.41 16.12 14.53
N ARG A 56 -10.37 15.27 15.56
CA ARG A 56 -11.19 15.44 16.77
C ARG A 56 -10.85 16.70 17.55
N CYS A 57 -9.58 17.10 17.57
CA CYS A 57 -9.17 18.35 18.23
C CYS A 57 -9.64 19.59 17.45
N LEU A 58 -9.68 19.51 16.11
CA LEU A 58 -10.23 20.57 15.27
C LEU A 58 -11.74 20.70 15.44
N ASP A 59 -12.47 19.59 15.49
CA ASP A 59 -13.93 19.62 15.67
C ASP A 59 -14.34 20.14 17.06
N LYS A 60 -13.53 19.87 18.09
CA LYS A 60 -13.71 20.44 19.44
C LYS A 60 -13.34 21.93 19.53
N GLY A 61 -12.82 22.52 18.47
CA GLY A 61 -12.33 23.91 18.46
C GLY A 61 -11.12 24.15 19.35
N THR A 62 -10.40 23.09 19.77
CA THR A 62 -9.18 23.21 20.60
C THR A 62 -8.00 23.70 19.77
N LEU A 63 -8.01 23.42 18.46
CA LEU A 63 -6.95 23.75 17.52
C LEU A 63 -7.42 24.78 16.49
N SER A 64 -6.54 25.75 16.18
CA SER A 64 -6.77 26.72 15.11
C SER A 64 -6.78 26.03 13.74
N PRO A 65 -7.64 26.44 12.78
CA PRO A 65 -7.71 25.82 11.45
C PRO A 65 -6.37 25.77 10.72
N SER A 66 -5.58 26.85 10.79
CA SER A 66 -4.25 26.92 10.13
C SER A 66 -3.24 25.99 10.80
N ALA A 67 -3.26 25.91 12.13
CA ALA A 67 -2.39 25.01 12.89
C ALA A 67 -2.76 23.54 12.63
N GLY A 68 -4.07 23.23 12.55
CA GLY A 68 -4.57 21.92 12.18
C GLY A 68 -4.05 21.48 10.81
N HIS A 69 -4.22 22.33 9.79
CA HIS A 69 -3.75 22.01 8.44
C HIS A 69 -2.22 21.79 8.41
N CYS A 70 -1.45 22.61 9.11
CA CYS A 70 -0.01 22.42 9.23
C CYS A 70 0.36 21.10 9.93
N LEU A 71 -0.32 20.74 11.03
CA LEU A 71 -0.09 19.48 11.74
C LEU A 71 -0.48 18.26 10.91
N HIS A 72 -1.56 18.32 10.13
CA HIS A 72 -1.90 17.22 9.23
C HIS A 72 -0.90 17.08 8.08
N LEU A 73 -0.43 18.20 7.51
CA LEU A 73 0.64 18.18 6.50
C LEU A 73 1.94 17.62 7.09
N GLY A 74 2.27 17.97 8.34
CA GLY A 74 3.39 17.41 9.08
C GLY A 74 3.22 15.90 9.32
N ASN A 75 2.05 15.44 9.73
CA ASN A 75 1.74 14.01 9.91
C ASN A 75 1.86 13.24 8.59
N LEU A 76 1.41 13.83 7.48
CA LEU A 76 1.53 13.24 6.14
C LEU A 76 2.99 13.20 5.66
N GLY A 77 3.75 14.24 5.91
CA GLY A 77 5.19 14.27 5.63
C GLY A 77 5.96 13.25 6.46
N LEU A 78 5.63 13.12 7.75
CA LEU A 78 6.26 12.12 8.61
C LEU A 78 5.87 10.70 8.17
N LEU A 79 4.62 10.48 7.77
CA LEU A 79 4.17 9.20 7.22
C LEU A 79 4.97 8.80 5.98
N THR A 80 5.32 9.73 5.08
CA THR A 80 6.10 9.39 3.88
C THR A 80 7.60 9.26 4.16
N LEU A 81 8.14 10.08 5.07
CA LEU A 81 9.56 10.05 5.44
C LEU A 81 9.93 8.84 6.31
N PHE A 82 9.05 8.44 7.23
CA PHE A 82 9.30 7.35 8.17
C PHE A 82 9.71 6.02 7.50
N PRO A 83 8.93 5.45 6.56
CA PRO A 83 9.32 4.20 5.90
C PRO A 83 10.58 4.37 5.04
N ALA A 84 10.79 5.55 4.44
CA ALA A 84 11.99 5.82 3.63
C ALA A 84 13.26 5.80 4.49
N VAL A 85 13.24 6.43 5.66
CA VAL A 85 14.39 6.44 6.59
C VAL A 85 14.68 5.03 7.12
N ILE A 86 13.66 4.28 7.53
CA ILE A 86 13.84 2.92 8.04
C ILE A 86 14.42 1.98 6.97
N ILE A 87 13.92 2.05 5.74
CA ILE A 87 14.42 1.23 4.62
C ILE A 87 15.86 1.59 4.24
N LEU A 88 16.26 2.86 4.36
CA LEU A 88 17.63 3.28 4.08
C LEU A 88 18.61 2.89 5.20
N TYR A 89 18.14 2.84 6.45
CA TYR A 89 18.98 2.48 7.60
C TYR A 89 19.14 0.96 7.76
N ASP A 90 18.06 0.21 7.52
CA ASP A 90 18.03 -1.24 7.72
C ASP A 90 18.25 -1.99 6.40
N THR A 91 19.47 -2.53 6.22
CA THR A 91 19.84 -3.32 5.04
C THR A 91 19.27 -4.74 5.04
N SER A 92 18.62 -5.18 6.12
CA SER A 92 18.01 -6.51 6.21
C SER A 92 16.69 -6.64 5.44
N ILE A 93 16.10 -5.51 5.02
CA ILE A 93 14.82 -5.49 4.32
C ILE A 93 14.98 -6.00 2.89
N SER A 94 14.26 -7.07 2.57
CA SER A 94 14.15 -7.55 1.18
C SER A 94 13.56 -6.47 0.26
N THR A 95 14.10 -6.34 -0.96
CA THR A 95 13.64 -5.38 -1.98
C THR A 95 12.12 -5.46 -2.21
N GLY A 96 11.54 -6.66 -2.20
CA GLY A 96 10.09 -6.84 -2.34
C GLY A 96 9.30 -6.33 -1.14
N GLY A 97 9.81 -6.56 0.08
CA GLY A 97 9.20 -6.08 1.33
C GLY A 97 9.26 -4.55 1.44
N ALA A 98 10.37 -3.93 1.01
CA ALA A 98 10.52 -2.49 0.92
C ALA A 98 9.52 -1.86 -0.06
N TYR A 99 9.37 -2.43 -1.26
CA TYR A 99 8.38 -1.99 -2.25
C TYR A 99 6.96 -2.06 -1.70
N PHE A 100 6.58 -3.18 -1.09
CA PHE A 100 5.24 -3.35 -0.52
C PHE A 100 4.99 -2.37 0.63
N SER A 101 5.98 -2.16 1.50
CA SER A 101 5.90 -1.20 2.60
C SER A 101 5.71 0.23 2.08
N LEU A 102 6.54 0.69 1.13
CA LEU A 102 6.39 2.01 0.53
C LEU A 102 5.04 2.19 -0.16
N TRP A 103 4.57 1.17 -0.88
CA TRP A 103 3.27 1.21 -1.54
C TRP A 103 2.13 1.36 -0.53
N THR A 104 2.12 0.56 0.53
CA THR A 104 1.09 0.66 1.59
C THR A 104 1.09 2.02 2.27
N TYR A 105 2.27 2.56 2.59
CA TYR A 105 2.41 3.91 3.18
C TYR A 105 1.95 5.02 2.23
N THR A 106 2.23 4.88 0.94
CA THR A 106 1.77 5.83 -0.08
C THR A 106 0.24 5.82 -0.20
N VAL A 107 -0.37 4.64 -0.26
CA VAL A 107 -1.84 4.50 -0.30
C VAL A 107 -2.48 5.06 0.96
N LEU A 108 -1.90 4.79 2.13
CA LEU A 108 -2.37 5.34 3.40
C LEU A 108 -2.26 6.88 3.41
N GLY A 109 -1.14 7.43 2.91
CA GLY A 109 -0.95 8.87 2.80
C GLY A 109 -1.98 9.54 1.90
N LEU A 110 -2.26 8.96 0.74
CA LEU A 110 -3.31 9.47 -0.16
C LEU A 110 -4.70 9.43 0.48
N LYS A 111 -5.01 8.35 1.22
CA LYS A 111 -6.27 8.22 1.95
C LYS A 111 -6.40 9.27 3.07
N LEU A 112 -5.35 9.44 3.88
CA LEU A 112 -5.34 10.45 4.95
C LEU A 112 -5.40 11.88 4.38
N TYR A 113 -4.76 12.12 3.24
CA TYR A 113 -4.85 13.39 2.53
C TYR A 113 -6.28 13.68 2.05
N SER A 114 -6.94 12.71 1.43
CA SER A 114 -8.34 12.88 1.03
C SER A 114 -9.25 13.09 2.23
N TYR A 115 -9.00 12.38 3.34
CA TYR A 115 -9.78 12.49 4.56
C TYR A 115 -9.76 13.90 5.16
N GLN A 116 -8.57 14.49 5.34
CA GLN A 116 -8.43 15.85 5.88
C GLN A 116 -9.10 16.91 5.00
N GLU A 117 -8.94 16.82 3.69
CA GLU A 117 -9.44 17.84 2.75
C GLU A 117 -10.96 17.82 2.70
N THR A 118 -11.53 16.62 2.58
CA THR A 118 -12.98 16.43 2.60
C THR A 118 -13.58 16.90 3.92
N ASN A 119 -12.97 16.62 5.06
CA ASN A 119 -13.50 17.10 6.34
C ASN A 119 -13.33 18.61 6.54
N SER A 120 -12.20 19.19 6.08
CA SER A 120 -12.00 20.64 6.05
C SER A 120 -13.09 21.33 5.24
N TRP A 121 -13.42 20.78 4.07
CA TRP A 121 -14.49 21.29 3.21
C TRP A 121 -15.86 21.21 3.88
N TYR A 122 -16.18 20.10 4.56
CA TYR A 122 -17.42 19.97 5.31
C TYR A 122 -17.54 20.96 6.49
N ARG A 123 -16.44 21.25 7.18
CA ARG A 123 -16.43 22.28 8.25
C ARG A 123 -16.73 23.66 7.69
N GLN A 124 -16.13 24.02 6.55
CA GLN A 124 -16.36 25.30 5.89
C GLN A 124 -17.81 25.44 5.41
N GLY A 125 -18.39 24.38 4.86
CA GLY A 125 -19.80 24.36 4.43
C GLY A 125 -20.82 24.35 5.58
N SER A 126 -20.38 24.12 6.82
CA SER A 126 -21.23 24.17 8.02
C SER A 126 -21.30 25.55 8.66
N VAL A 127 -20.59 26.54 8.12
CA VAL A 127 -20.77 27.94 8.50
C VAL A 127 -22.09 28.41 7.88
N PRO A 128 -23.09 28.81 8.68
CA PRO A 128 -24.41 29.13 8.15
C PRO A 128 -24.33 30.36 7.24
N SER A 129 -24.71 30.18 5.97
CA SER A 129 -25.05 31.30 5.10
C SER A 129 -26.29 32.02 5.66
N PRO A 130 -26.39 33.35 5.51
CA PRO A 130 -27.59 34.09 5.90
C PRO A 130 -28.77 33.59 5.05
N GLY A 131 -29.57 32.67 5.60
CA GLY A 131 -30.70 32.02 4.92
C GLY A 131 -30.83 30.51 5.13
N THR A 132 -29.86 29.83 5.74
CA THR A 132 -29.91 28.37 5.96
C THR A 132 -30.77 28.00 7.19
N ASP A 133 -31.66 27.02 7.00
CA ASP A 133 -32.58 26.52 8.03
C ASP A 133 -31.83 25.93 9.24
N LYS A 134 -32.18 26.40 10.45
CA LYS A 134 -31.49 26.04 11.70
C LYS A 134 -31.59 24.55 12.03
N CYS A 135 -32.65 23.87 11.61
CA CYS A 135 -32.82 22.42 11.78
C CYS A 135 -31.83 21.60 10.96
N VAL A 136 -31.59 21.96 9.69
CA VAL A 136 -30.64 21.27 8.79
C VAL A 136 -29.21 21.48 9.27
N LEU A 137 -28.90 22.68 9.75
CA LEU A 137 -27.61 23.00 10.38
C LEU A 137 -27.36 22.15 11.64
N HIS A 138 -28.39 21.95 12.46
CA HIS A 138 -28.30 21.17 13.69
C HIS A 138 -28.11 19.67 13.41
N GLU A 139 -28.80 19.09 12.42
CA GLU A 139 -28.53 17.70 11.99
C GLU A 139 -27.12 17.55 11.40
N THR A 140 -26.67 18.51 10.60
CA THR A 140 -25.32 18.50 10.02
C THR A 140 -24.26 18.58 11.13
N LYS A 141 -24.43 19.45 12.13
CA LYS A 141 -23.54 19.53 13.31
C LYS A 141 -23.55 18.27 14.17
N LYS A 142 -24.73 17.71 14.43
CA LYS A 142 -24.87 16.47 15.22
C LYS A 142 -24.24 15.26 14.53
N HIS A 143 -24.24 15.25 13.20
CA HIS A 143 -23.55 14.26 12.36
C HIS A 143 -22.02 14.52 12.26
N ILE A 144 -21.57 15.76 12.42
CA ILE A 144 -20.14 16.12 12.50
C ILE A 144 -19.51 15.67 13.82
N GLU A 145 -20.20 15.83 14.95
CA GLU A 145 -19.66 15.53 16.29
C GLU A 145 -19.39 14.03 16.52
N HIS A 146 -20.11 13.16 15.82
CA HIS A 146 -19.91 11.72 15.89
C HIS A 146 -19.02 11.28 14.73
N LEU A 147 -17.71 11.45 14.89
CA LEU A 147 -16.71 10.89 13.97
C LEU A 147 -16.23 9.53 14.54
N PRO A 148 -16.89 8.40 14.19
CA PRO A 148 -16.53 7.10 14.73
C PRO A 148 -15.22 6.60 14.11
N ILE A 149 -14.35 6.06 14.96
CA ILE A 149 -13.11 5.36 14.56
C ILE A 149 -13.41 4.26 13.53
N LYS A 150 -14.58 3.61 13.67
CA LYS A 150 -15.05 2.53 12.79
C LYS A 150 -15.15 2.98 11.32
N ASP A 151 -15.66 4.18 11.06
CA ASP A 151 -15.86 4.65 9.68
C ASP A 151 -14.53 5.00 9.02
N LEU A 152 -13.56 5.52 9.80
CA LEU A 152 -12.20 5.71 9.33
C LEU A 152 -11.55 4.37 8.97
N TYR A 153 -11.57 3.38 9.86
CA TYR A 153 -10.98 2.08 9.58
C TYR A 153 -11.67 1.37 8.40
N TYR A 154 -12.99 1.50 8.28
CA TYR A 154 -13.72 1.01 7.11
C TYR A 154 -13.21 1.68 5.82
N PHE A 155 -13.03 3.00 5.82
CA PHE A 155 -12.46 3.73 4.69
C PHE A 155 -11.01 3.33 4.38
N LEU A 156 -10.18 3.09 5.41
CA LEU A 156 -8.79 2.65 5.22
C LEU A 156 -8.71 1.30 4.52
N LEU A 157 -9.63 0.39 4.84
CA LEU A 157 -9.71 -0.96 4.24
C LEU A 157 -10.43 -0.98 2.89
N ALA A 158 -11.29 0.01 2.61
CA ALA A 158 -11.99 0.09 1.33
C ALA A 158 -11.00 0.28 0.16
N PRO A 159 -11.22 -0.34 -1.01
CA PRO A 159 -10.38 -0.19 -2.19
C PRO A 159 -10.67 1.13 -2.93
N THR A 160 -10.72 2.25 -2.20
CA THR A 160 -10.99 3.61 -2.69
C THR A 160 -9.97 4.59 -2.12
N LEU A 161 -9.57 5.60 -2.90
CA LEU A 161 -8.66 6.65 -2.43
C LEU A 161 -9.40 7.89 -1.93
N CYS A 162 -10.58 8.17 -2.49
CA CYS A 162 -11.38 9.33 -2.15
C CYS A 162 -12.27 9.04 -0.94
N TYR A 163 -12.14 9.87 0.10
CA TYR A 163 -12.99 9.82 1.27
C TYR A 163 -14.34 10.49 1.00
N GLN A 164 -15.42 9.86 1.46
CA GLN A 164 -16.78 10.39 1.42
C GLN A 164 -17.47 10.01 2.73
N ARG A 165 -18.09 10.98 3.41
CA ARG A 165 -18.59 10.78 4.79
C ARG A 165 -19.74 9.78 4.90
N ASN A 166 -20.57 9.68 3.85
CA ASN A 166 -21.66 8.71 3.78
C ASN A 166 -21.37 7.70 2.67
N PHE A 167 -20.49 6.74 2.94
CA PHE A 167 -20.27 5.64 2.00
C PHE A 167 -21.50 4.73 1.95
N PRO A 168 -21.97 4.33 0.76
CA PRO A 168 -23.04 3.35 0.66
C PRO A 168 -22.57 2.01 1.24
N PHE A 169 -23.26 1.54 2.27
CA PHE A 169 -23.04 0.20 2.80
C PHE A 169 -23.63 -0.83 1.85
N THR A 170 -22.82 -1.80 1.43
CA THR A 170 -23.34 -2.95 0.69
C THR A 170 -23.86 -3.98 1.71
N PRO A 171 -25.17 -4.31 1.71
CA PRO A 171 -25.75 -5.18 2.74
C PRO A 171 -25.33 -6.65 2.60
N ARG A 172 -24.74 -7.05 1.47
CA ARG A 172 -24.25 -8.42 1.21
C ARG A 172 -23.00 -8.37 0.33
N VAL A 173 -21.90 -8.94 0.81
CA VAL A 173 -20.66 -9.12 0.02
C VAL A 173 -20.82 -10.37 -0.84
N ARG A 174 -20.71 -10.23 -2.16
CA ARG A 174 -20.72 -11.37 -3.10
C ARG A 174 -19.32 -11.98 -3.15
N ILE A 175 -19.03 -12.90 -2.23
CA ILE A 175 -17.72 -13.54 -2.07
C ILE A 175 -17.21 -14.13 -3.39
N ASN A 176 -18.08 -14.71 -4.21
CA ASN A 176 -17.69 -15.28 -5.51
C ASN A 176 -17.13 -14.23 -6.48
N VAL A 177 -17.64 -12.99 -6.44
CA VAL A 177 -17.14 -11.90 -7.28
C VAL A 177 -15.77 -11.45 -6.77
N LEU A 178 -15.63 -11.29 -5.45
CA LEU A 178 -14.35 -10.94 -4.84
C LEU A 178 -13.28 -12.01 -5.12
N CYS A 179 -13.61 -13.29 -4.91
CA CYS A 179 -12.71 -14.40 -5.19
C CYS A 179 -12.31 -14.46 -6.67
N LYS A 180 -13.25 -14.22 -7.59
CA LYS A 180 -12.94 -14.14 -9.02
C LYS A 180 -11.94 -13.02 -9.31
N THR A 181 -12.15 -11.83 -8.76
CA THR A 181 -11.22 -10.71 -8.90
C THR A 181 -9.85 -11.00 -8.28
N LEU A 182 -9.79 -11.66 -7.12
CA LEU A 182 -8.53 -12.06 -6.50
C LEU A 182 -7.77 -13.09 -7.35
N ILE A 183 -8.47 -14.09 -7.90
CA ILE A 183 -7.86 -15.08 -8.81
C ILE A 183 -7.34 -14.40 -10.07
N GLU A 184 -8.11 -13.47 -10.66
CA GLU A 184 -7.67 -12.68 -11.81
C GLU A 184 -6.40 -11.87 -11.50
N MET A 185 -6.33 -11.21 -10.33
CA MET A 185 -5.11 -10.49 -9.92
C MET A 185 -3.90 -11.41 -9.74
N VAL A 186 -4.09 -12.61 -9.19
CA VAL A 186 -3.00 -13.58 -9.04
C VAL A 186 -2.51 -14.04 -10.41
N VAL A 187 -3.42 -14.39 -11.32
CA VAL A 187 -3.05 -14.80 -12.68
C VAL A 187 -2.32 -13.68 -13.42
N LEU A 188 -2.80 -12.44 -13.33
CA LEU A 188 -2.15 -11.28 -13.95
C LEU A 188 -0.75 -11.03 -13.36
N THR A 189 -0.60 -11.15 -12.05
CA THR A 189 0.69 -11.02 -11.38
C THR A 189 1.67 -12.09 -11.87
N GLN A 190 1.22 -13.35 -12.00
CA GLN A 190 2.04 -14.43 -12.54
C GLN A 190 2.43 -14.21 -14.01
N ILE A 191 1.53 -13.65 -14.83
CA ILE A 191 1.84 -13.26 -16.20
C ILE A 191 2.90 -12.16 -16.23
N ILE A 192 2.77 -11.11 -15.40
CA ILE A 192 3.75 -10.02 -15.33
C ILE A 192 5.13 -10.56 -14.91
N VAL A 193 5.19 -11.38 -13.86
CA VAL A 193 6.44 -12.02 -13.42
C VAL A 193 7.04 -12.87 -14.52
N GLY A 194 6.22 -13.67 -15.21
CA GLY A 194 6.65 -14.49 -16.34
C GLY A 194 7.23 -13.67 -17.50
N VAL A 195 6.56 -12.58 -17.88
CA VAL A 195 7.04 -11.67 -18.94
C VAL A 195 8.35 -11.00 -18.54
N VAL A 196 8.45 -10.49 -17.31
CA VAL A 196 9.67 -9.86 -16.79
C VAL A 196 10.83 -10.86 -16.79
N GLN A 197 10.60 -12.09 -16.32
CA GLN A 197 11.63 -13.13 -16.31
C GLN A 197 12.05 -13.53 -17.74
N GLN A 198 11.11 -13.63 -18.69
CA GLN A 198 11.42 -13.93 -20.09
C GLN A 198 12.25 -12.82 -20.73
N VAL A 199 11.85 -11.55 -20.56
CA VAL A 199 12.55 -10.40 -21.15
C VAL A 199 13.95 -10.24 -20.57
N ILE A 200 14.10 -10.32 -19.25
CA ILE A 200 15.40 -10.15 -18.60
C ILE A 200 16.34 -11.32 -18.93
N CYS A 201 15.85 -12.56 -18.81
CA CYS A 201 16.67 -13.74 -19.07
C CYS A 201 17.09 -13.83 -20.55
N PHE A 202 16.20 -13.47 -21.48
CA PHE A 202 16.51 -13.42 -22.91
C PHE A 202 17.58 -12.35 -23.21
N ASN A 203 17.42 -11.13 -22.71
CA ASN A 203 18.40 -10.07 -22.93
C ASN A 203 19.76 -10.41 -22.31
N PHE A 204 19.78 -10.99 -21.11
CA PHE A 204 21.01 -11.42 -20.46
C PHE A 204 21.73 -12.52 -21.26
N TRP A 205 21.00 -13.53 -21.74
CA TRP A 205 21.56 -14.62 -22.54
C TRP A 205 22.11 -14.14 -23.89
N VAL A 206 21.42 -13.22 -24.55
CA VAL A 206 21.87 -12.59 -25.80
C VAL A 206 23.17 -11.81 -25.58
N TRP A 207 23.22 -10.92 -24.58
CA TRP A 207 24.43 -10.15 -24.27
C TRP A 207 25.60 -11.04 -23.84
N TYR A 208 25.35 -12.06 -23.02
CA TYR A 208 26.37 -13.01 -22.61
C TYR A 208 26.95 -13.80 -23.80
N SER A 209 26.09 -14.23 -24.73
CA SER A 209 26.52 -14.92 -25.95
C SER A 209 27.33 -14.03 -26.88
N ILE A 210 26.96 -12.75 -27.02
CA ILE A 210 27.72 -11.76 -27.79
C ILE A 210 29.10 -11.54 -27.15
N ILE A 211 29.17 -11.35 -25.83
CA ILE A 211 30.44 -11.16 -25.11
C ILE A 211 31.36 -12.37 -25.28
N LEU A 212 30.83 -13.59 -25.14
CA LEU A 212 31.61 -14.81 -25.36
C LEU A 212 32.11 -14.95 -26.80
N LEU A 213 31.31 -14.56 -27.78
CA LEU A 213 31.70 -14.57 -29.19
C LEU A 213 32.85 -13.59 -29.44
N PHE A 214 32.77 -12.37 -28.91
CA PHE A 214 33.84 -11.37 -29.03
C PHE A 214 35.12 -11.79 -28.30
N ALA A 215 35.01 -12.38 -27.11
CA ALA A 215 36.16 -12.90 -26.37
C ALA A 215 36.85 -14.05 -27.14
N SER A 216 36.06 -14.95 -27.74
CA SER A 216 36.58 -16.06 -28.54
C SER A 216 37.26 -15.56 -29.83
N LEU A 217 36.67 -14.56 -30.50
CA LEU A 217 37.24 -13.95 -31.70
C LEU A 217 38.55 -13.21 -31.40
N SER A 218 38.61 -12.47 -30.28
CA SER A 218 39.82 -11.78 -29.82
C SER A 218 40.95 -12.77 -29.52
N PHE A 219 40.65 -13.89 -28.85
CA PHE A 219 41.62 -14.95 -28.59
C PHE A 219 42.17 -15.58 -29.86
N TYR A 220 41.29 -15.86 -30.84
CA TYR A 220 41.69 -16.38 -32.15
C TYR A 220 42.56 -15.39 -32.94
N LEU A 221 42.25 -14.09 -32.89
CA LEU A 221 43.03 -13.04 -33.54
C LEU A 221 44.44 -12.92 -32.93
N GLU A 222 44.59 -12.98 -31.61
CA GLU A 222 45.90 -13.00 -30.97
C GLU A 222 46.73 -14.25 -31.33
N LEU A 223 46.08 -15.39 -31.57
CA LEU A 223 46.74 -16.64 -31.95
C LEU A 223 47.24 -16.61 -33.41
N ILE A 224 46.58 -15.87 -34.30
CA ILE A 224 46.94 -15.73 -35.72
C ILE A 224 48.01 -14.65 -35.94
N LEU A 225 48.07 -13.64 -35.07
CA LEU A 225 49.04 -12.53 -35.13
C LEU A 225 50.39 -12.82 -34.45
N LYS A 226 50.55 -13.99 -33.82
CA LYS A 226 51.80 -14.51 -33.27
C LYS A 226 52.42 -15.55 -34.20
#